data_AF-A0A499W5G0-F1
#
_entry.id   AF-A0A499W5G0-F1
#
_cell.length_a   1.000
_cell.length_b   1.000
_cell.length_c   1.000
_cell.angle_alpha   90.00
_cell.angle_beta   90.00
_cell.angle_gamma   90.00
#
_symmetry.space_group_name_H-M   'P 1'
#
loop_
_entity.id
_entity.type
_entity.pdbx_description
1 polymer ?
#
loop_
_entity_poly.entity_id
_entity_poly.type
_entity_poly.pdbx_seq_one_letter_code
_entity_poly.pdbx_strand_id
1 'polypeptide(L)'
;MSDLHAVNSALEGSGFGPQLLCSVAGFRSAATGRDGGLRRLGLVYLYKRGTFYPFAPLAGAGRRRDNALELQVKAALADDLRIEQDLTRWFPIWGAPGL
;
A
#
# COMPACT_ATOMS: atom_id res chain seq x y z
N MET A 1 18.49 -0.07 9.36
CA MET A 1 18.39 1.13 8.50
C MET A 1 19.09 0.84 7.16
N SER A 2 18.61 -0.15 6.41
CA SER A 2 19.20 -0.57 5.12
C SER A 2 18.12 -0.94 4.09
N ASP A 3 16.93 -1.34 4.53
CA ASP A 3 15.82 -1.67 3.62
C ASP A 3 15.25 -0.49 2.83
N LEU A 4 15.18 0.70 3.43
CA LEU A 4 14.60 1.86 2.73
C LEU A 4 15.47 2.32 1.55
N HIS A 5 16.79 2.16 1.65
CA HIS A 5 17.71 2.48 0.57
C HIS A 5 17.57 1.48 -0.60
N ALA A 6 17.36 0.19 -0.29
CA ALA A 6 17.13 -0.86 -1.29
C ALA A 6 15.80 -0.67 -2.06
N VAL A 7 14.74 -0.21 -1.37
CA VAL A 7 13.44 0.13 -1.99
C VAL A 7 13.58 1.33 -2.94
N ASN A 8 14.37 2.35 -2.56
CA ASN A 8 14.64 3.49 -3.44
C ASN A 8 15.46 3.09 -4.69
N SER A 9 16.44 2.19 -4.55
CA SER A 9 17.25 1.73 -5.69
C SER A 9 16.45 0.87 -6.69
N ALA A 10 15.45 0.11 -6.25
CA ALA A 10 14.54 -0.60 -7.15
C ALA A 10 13.66 0.34 -7.99
N LEU A 11 13.32 1.51 -7.44
CA LEU A 11 12.53 2.54 -8.14
C LEU A 11 13.33 3.26 -9.22
N GLU A 12 14.63 3.51 -9.00
CA GLU A 12 15.50 4.15 -9.99
C GLU A 12 15.81 3.23 -11.20
N GLY A 13 15.93 1.92 -10.98
CA GLY A 13 16.26 0.95 -12.04
C GLY A 13 15.14 0.66 -13.06
N SER A 14 13.92 1.14 -12.81
CA SER A 14 12.74 0.77 -13.62
C SER A 14 12.36 1.79 -14.71
N GLY A 15 13.06 2.92 -14.84
CA GLY A 15 12.94 3.81 -16.01
C GLY A 15 11.64 4.63 -16.15
N PHE A 16 10.82 4.78 -15.10
CA PHE A 16 9.53 5.49 -15.14
C PHE A 16 9.61 6.96 -14.66
N GLY A 17 10.52 7.74 -15.23
CA GLY A 17 10.86 9.11 -14.77
C GLY A 17 9.68 10.08 -14.50
N PRO A 18 8.75 10.39 -15.43
CA PRO A 18 7.78 11.49 -15.21
C PRO A 18 6.30 11.08 -15.15
N GLN A 19 5.93 9.80 -15.24
CA GLN A 19 4.52 9.35 -15.32
C GLN A 19 4.03 8.51 -14.12
N LEU A 20 4.80 8.41 -13.05
CA LEU A 20 4.41 7.64 -11.86
C LEU A 20 3.29 8.36 -11.08
N LEU A 21 2.04 7.91 -11.26
CA LEU A 21 0.89 8.42 -10.49
C LEU A 21 0.96 7.97 -9.01
N CYS A 22 1.51 6.78 -8.75
CA CYS A 22 1.75 6.28 -7.40
C CYS A 22 2.83 5.17 -7.40
N SER A 23 3.44 4.93 -6.25
CA SER A 23 4.29 3.76 -5.97
C SER A 23 3.66 2.92 -4.88
N VAL A 24 3.83 1.60 -4.92
CA VAL A 24 3.18 0.67 -3.97
C VAL A 24 4.21 -0.26 -3.37
N ALA A 25 4.31 -0.27 -2.04
CA ALA A 25 5.07 -1.29 -1.31
C ALA A 25 4.11 -2.38 -0.81
N GLY A 26 4.30 -3.62 -1.27
CA GLY A 26 3.46 -4.76 -0.90
C GLY A 26 4.03 -5.53 0.30
N PHE A 27 3.19 -5.75 1.30
CA PHE A 27 3.47 -6.54 2.49
C PHE A 27 2.56 -7.76 2.52
N ARG A 28 3.14 -8.92 2.87
CA ARG A 28 2.41 -10.17 3.06
C ARG A 28 2.70 -10.66 4.47
N SER A 29 1.65 -11.08 5.18
CA SER A 29 1.81 -11.75 6.47
C SER A 29 1.47 -13.23 6.32
N ALA A 30 2.24 -14.08 7.00
CA ALA A 30 1.94 -15.50 7.13
C ALA A 30 0.66 -15.76 7.94
N ALA A 31 0.15 -14.75 8.65
CA ALA A 31 -1.11 -14.84 9.36
C ALA A 31 -2.30 -14.86 8.39
N THR A 32 -3.28 -15.69 8.71
CA THR A 32 -4.54 -15.79 7.98
C THR A 32 -5.34 -14.49 8.12
N GLY A 33 -5.77 -13.93 7.00
CA GLY A 33 -6.66 -12.79 6.91
C GLY A 33 -8.09 -13.13 7.31
N ARG A 34 -8.96 -12.12 7.37
CA ARG A 34 -10.37 -12.26 7.77
C ARG A 34 -11.21 -13.18 6.88
N ASP A 35 -10.71 -13.50 5.71
CA ASP A 35 -11.34 -14.30 4.66
C ASP A 35 -10.75 -15.72 4.56
N GLY A 36 -9.86 -16.11 5.48
CA GLY A 36 -9.18 -17.39 5.43
C GLY A 36 -7.97 -17.42 4.47
N GLY A 37 -7.68 -16.34 3.75
CA GLY A 37 -6.54 -16.21 2.84
C GLY A 37 -5.29 -15.66 3.51
N LEU A 38 -4.20 -15.51 2.75
CA LEU A 38 -2.99 -14.82 3.22
C LEU A 38 -3.28 -13.32 3.38
N ARG A 39 -2.94 -12.71 4.52
CA ARG A 39 -3.16 -11.27 4.72
C ARG A 39 -2.19 -10.45 3.87
N ARG A 40 -2.72 -9.50 3.10
CA ARG A 40 -1.98 -8.61 2.21
C ARG A 40 -2.25 -7.15 2.54
N LEU A 41 -1.22 -6.32 2.38
CA LEU A 41 -1.29 -4.88 2.63
C LEU A 41 -0.39 -4.17 1.62
N GLY A 42 -0.92 -3.18 0.92
CA GLY A 42 -0.17 -2.26 0.08
C GLY A 42 -0.06 -0.92 0.79
N LEU A 43 1.14 -0.34 0.82
CA LEU A 43 1.31 1.06 1.19
C LEU A 43 1.53 1.87 -0.08
N VAL A 44 0.55 2.72 -0.41
CA VAL A 44 0.51 3.47 -1.67
C VAL A 44 0.99 4.89 -1.45
N TYR A 45 2.03 5.31 -2.17
CA TYR A 45 2.56 6.66 -2.17
C TYR A 45 2.01 7.49 -3.32
N LEU A 46 1.39 8.63 -3.02
CA LEU A 46 0.86 9.59 -3.98
C LEU A 46 1.87 10.69 -4.29
N TYR A 47 2.63 10.56 -5.38
CA TYR A 47 3.70 11.49 -5.75
C TYR A 47 3.28 12.96 -5.79
N LYS A 48 2.11 13.28 -6.34
CA LYS A 48 1.61 14.67 -6.44
C LYS A 48 1.31 15.33 -5.09
N ARG A 49 1.13 14.55 -4.03
CA ARG A 49 0.74 15.03 -2.69
C ARG A 49 1.80 14.78 -1.63
N GLY A 50 2.73 13.87 -1.89
CA GLY A 50 3.71 13.42 -0.90
C GLY A 50 3.04 12.73 0.29
N THR A 51 1.93 12.02 0.06
CA THR A 51 1.15 11.32 1.09
C THR A 51 1.08 9.82 0.82
N PHE A 52 0.85 9.05 1.88
CA PHE A 52 0.68 7.60 1.82
C PHE A 52 -0.74 7.20 2.19
N TYR A 53 -1.26 6.11 1.63
CA TYR A 53 -2.42 5.44 2.19
C TYR A 53 -2.28 3.92 2.18
N PRO A 54 -2.76 3.24 3.23
CA PRO A 54 -2.82 1.79 3.23
C PRO A 54 -3.98 1.29 2.38
N PHE A 55 -3.76 0.18 1.68
CA PHE A 55 -4.76 -0.54 0.93
C PHE A 55 -4.65 -2.04 1.24
N ALA A 56 -5.71 -2.66 1.74
CA ALA A 56 -5.68 -4.05 2.16
C ALA A 56 -6.72 -4.88 1.40
N PRO A 57 -6.37 -5.53 0.29
CA PRO A 57 -7.29 -6.37 -0.44
C PRO A 57 -7.63 -7.63 0.36
N LEU A 58 -8.90 -8.02 0.33
CA LEU A 58 -9.34 -9.33 0.79
C LEU A 58 -9.13 -10.36 -0.32
N ALA A 59 -8.71 -11.56 0.05
CA ALA A 59 -8.67 -12.72 -0.80
C ALA A 59 -10.09 -13.12 -1.27
N GLY A 60 -10.20 -13.45 -2.55
CA GLY A 60 -11.44 -13.89 -3.19
C GLY A 60 -11.70 -13.20 -4.53
N ALA A 61 -12.72 -13.66 -5.25
CA ALA A 61 -13.09 -13.11 -6.56
C ALA A 61 -13.77 -11.74 -6.49
N GLY A 62 -14.21 -11.32 -5.30
CA GLY A 62 -14.79 -10.01 -5.06
C GLY A 62 -13.71 -8.97 -4.84
N ARG A 63 -13.71 -7.89 -5.62
CA ARG A 63 -12.89 -6.67 -5.41
C ARG A 63 -13.25 -5.98 -4.09
N ARG A 64 -12.89 -6.60 -2.96
CA ARG A 64 -13.22 -6.18 -1.60
C ARG A 64 -11.95 -5.84 -0.84
N ARG A 65 -12.06 -4.86 0.06
CA ARG A 65 -10.95 -4.39 0.90
C ARG A 65 -11.29 -4.51 2.37
N ASP A 66 -10.25 -4.69 3.16
CA ASP A 66 -10.29 -4.72 4.61
C ASP A 66 -10.12 -3.30 5.19
N ASN A 67 -11.21 -2.52 5.20
CA ASN A 67 -11.19 -1.13 5.70
C ASN A 67 -10.67 -1.02 7.15
N ALA A 68 -10.98 -2.01 8.00
CA ALA A 68 -10.58 -1.93 9.40
C ALA A 68 -9.07 -2.17 9.56
N LEU A 69 -8.46 -3.01 8.71
CA LEU A 69 -7.01 -3.13 8.63
C LEU A 69 -6.37 -1.84 8.09
N GLU A 70 -6.93 -1.24 7.04
CA GLU A 70 -6.43 0.01 6.49
C GLU A 70 -6.42 1.13 7.53
N LEU A 71 -7.51 1.28 8.31
CA LEU A 71 -7.59 2.28 9.38
C LEU A 71 -6.62 1.98 10.53
N GLN A 72 -6.43 0.71 10.90
CA GLN A 72 -5.44 0.31 11.90
C GLN A 72 -4.02 0.69 11.46
N VAL A 73 -3.66 0.43 10.21
CA VAL A 73 -2.34 0.77 9.66
C VAL A 73 -2.16 2.27 9.54
N LYS A 74 -3.22 3.00 9.13
CA LYS A 74 -3.21 4.47 9.15
C LYS A 74 -2.86 4.99 10.54
N ALA A 75 -3.51 4.47 11.59
CA ALA A 75 -3.23 4.91 12.96
C ALA A 75 -1.81 4.55 13.39
N ALA A 76 -1.33 3.35 13.06
CA ALA A 76 0.01 2.89 13.42
C ALA A 76 1.13 3.67 12.73
N LEU A 77 0.91 4.19 11.52
CA LEU A 77 1.91 4.92 10.73
C LEU A 77 1.73 6.44 10.77
N ALA A 78 0.72 6.95 11.49
CA ALA A 78 0.36 8.37 11.46
C ALA A 78 1.48 9.29 11.97
N ASP A 79 2.29 8.81 12.91
CA ASP A 79 3.38 9.58 13.51
C ASP A 79 4.69 9.49 12.70
N ASP A 80 4.83 8.46 11.87
CA ASP A 80 6.04 8.19 11.08
C ASP A 80 5.94 8.68 9.64
N LEU A 81 4.73 8.66 9.05
CA LEU A 81 4.50 8.96 7.64
C LEU A 81 3.36 9.97 7.45
N ARG A 82 3.47 10.78 6.39
CA ARG A 82 2.39 11.68 5.97
C ARG A 82 1.22 10.88 5.39
N ILE A 83 0.25 10.50 6.20
CA ILE A 83 -0.92 9.75 5.73
C ILE A 83 -1.93 10.67 5.05
N GLU A 84 -2.48 10.21 3.91
CA GLU A 84 -3.58 10.87 3.21
C GLU A 84 -4.84 10.83 4.06
N GLN A 85 -5.36 12.02 4.41
CA GLN A 85 -6.53 12.14 5.28
C GLN A 85 -7.84 12.01 4.51
N ASP A 86 -7.85 12.37 3.22
CA ASP A 86 -9.02 12.28 2.36
C ASP A 86 -9.20 10.84 1.85
N LEU A 87 -10.12 10.11 2.49
CA LEU A 87 -10.43 8.71 2.16
C LEU A 87 -10.99 8.54 0.74
N THR A 88 -11.54 9.59 0.12
CA THR A 88 -12.04 9.50 -1.27
C THR A 88 -10.89 9.33 -2.27
N ARG A 89 -9.66 9.66 -1.85
CA ARG A 89 -8.43 9.49 -2.64
C ARG A 89 -7.76 8.15 -2.41
N TRP A 90 -8.31 7.31 -1.55
CA TRP A 90 -7.83 5.95 -1.34
C TRP A 90 -8.40 5.05 -2.44
N PHE A 91 -7.83 5.23 -3.62
CA PHE A 91 -8.22 4.49 -4.80
C PHE A 91 -7.84 3.02 -4.62
N PRO A 92 -8.78 2.08 -4.83
CA PRO A 92 -8.44 0.68 -4.71
C PRO A 92 -7.55 0.27 -5.89
N ILE A 93 -6.40 -0.32 -5.58
CA ILE A 93 -5.40 -0.77 -6.56
C ILE A 93 -5.47 -2.29 -6.73
N TRP A 94 -6.43 -2.75 -7.54
CA TRP A 94 -6.58 -4.17 -7.83
C TRP A 94 -5.52 -4.65 -8.83
N GLY A 95 -4.96 -5.85 -8.61
CA GLY A 95 -4.07 -6.50 -9.57
C GLY A 95 -2.62 -6.01 -9.55
N ALA A 96 -2.22 -5.23 -8.54
CA ALA A 96 -0.81 -4.92 -8.33
C ALA A 96 -0.02 -6.21 -8.01
N PRO A 97 1.10 -6.50 -8.70
CA PRO A 97 1.92 -7.68 -8.42
C PRO A 97 2.37 -7.67 -6.96
N GLY A 98 1.98 -8.68 -6.17
CA GLY A 98 2.27 -8.71 -4.74
C GLY A 98 1.03 -8.65 -3.84
N LEU A 99 -0.06 -8.04 -4.33
CA LEU A 99 -1.36 -7.88 -3.65
C LEU A 99 -2.39 -8.95 -4.03
#